data_AF-A0A7J2R2W0-F1
#
_entry.id   AF-A0A7J2R2W0-F1
#
_cell.length_a   1.000
_cell.length_b   1.000
_cell.length_c   1.000
_cell.angle_alpha   90.00
_cell.angle_beta   90.00
_cell.angle_gamma   90.00
#
_symmetry.space_group_name_H-M   'P 1'
#
loop_
_entity.id
_entity.type
_entity.pdbx_description
1 polymer ?
#
loop_
_entity_poly.entity_id
_entity_poly.type
_entity_poly.pdbx_seq_one_letter_code
_entity_poly.pdbx_strand_id
1 'polypeptide(L)'
;MNPIIKAEDIPLGEKVYLKKDGKNYRVVHPIKNDDGSINWFNILTGGSLKNLIVVGVIVLILIGLLFEYSSNVKLLQEQIGRCWCIN
;
A
#
# COMPACT_ATOMS: atom_id res chain seq x y z
N MET A 1 15.65 14.45 8.26
CA MET A 1 15.25 15.86 8.39
C MET A 1 14.31 16.16 7.23
N ASN A 2 13.01 16.39 7.47
CA ASN A 2 12.11 16.79 6.38
C ASN A 2 12.43 18.25 6.03
N PRO A 3 12.68 18.58 4.75
CA PRO A 3 12.94 19.96 4.36
C PRO A 3 11.71 20.82 4.68
N ILE A 4 11.95 22.00 5.27
CA ILE A 4 10.91 23.02 5.41
C ILE A 4 10.76 23.65 4.03
N ILE A 5 9.64 23.36 3.38
CA ILE A 5 9.29 23.93 2.08
C ILE A 5 8.65 25.29 2.36
N LYS A 6 9.14 26.37 1.75
CA LYS A 6 8.48 27.67 1.86
C LYS A 6 7.25 27.69 0.95
N ALA A 7 6.21 28.37 1.38
CA ALA A 7 4.98 28.49 0.59
C ALA A 7 5.23 29.16 -0.78
N GLU A 8 6.25 30.00 -0.87
CA GLU A 8 6.71 30.68 -2.10
C GLU A 8 7.28 29.72 -3.15
N ASP A 9 7.77 28.55 -2.74
CA ASP A 9 8.40 27.57 -3.62
C ASP A 9 7.39 26.59 -4.24
N ILE A 10 6.09 26.69 -3.89
CA ILE A 10 5.04 25.81 -4.41
C ILE A 10 4.60 26.36 -5.78
N PRO A 11 4.68 25.56 -6.87
CA PRO A 11 4.23 26.02 -8.17
C PRO A 11 2.74 26.37 -8.11
N LEU A 12 2.35 27.49 -8.73
CA LEU A 12 1.00 28.09 -8.62
C LEU A 12 -0.19 27.19 -9.02
N GLY A 13 0.08 26.01 -9.60
CA GLY A 13 -0.93 25.01 -9.97
C GLY A 13 -1.04 23.81 -9.03
N GLU A 14 -0.18 23.68 -8.02
CA GLU A 14 -0.15 22.51 -7.15
C GLU A 14 -0.99 22.73 -5.88
N LYS A 15 -2.04 21.90 -5.73
CA LYS A 15 -2.90 21.93 -4.54
C LYS A 15 -2.23 21.19 -3.38
N VAL A 16 -1.73 21.94 -2.41
CA VAL A 16 -1.20 21.38 -1.16
C VAL A 16 -2.28 21.41 -0.09
N TYR A 17 -2.59 20.24 0.49
CA TYR A 17 -3.58 20.13 1.56
C TYR A 17 -2.87 20.19 2.92
N LEU A 18 -3.32 21.11 3.78
CA LEU A 18 -2.80 21.29 5.13
C LEU A 18 -3.89 20.90 6.13
N LYS A 19 -3.53 20.08 7.12
CA LYS A 19 -4.38 19.78 8.27
C LYS A 19 -3.88 20.54 9.48
N LYS A 20 -4.77 21.26 10.16
CA LYS A 20 -4.48 21.92 11.43
C LYS A 20 -4.34 20.88 12.53
N ASP A 21 -3.24 20.95 13.28
CA ASP A 21 -2.94 20.08 14.41
C ASP A 21 -2.54 20.97 15.60
N GLY A 22 -3.52 21.35 16.42
CA GLY A 22 -3.36 22.33 17.50
C GLY A 22 -2.90 23.70 17.00
N LYS A 23 -1.66 24.08 17.34
CA LYS A 23 -1.00 25.34 16.90
C LYS A 23 -0.19 25.19 15.62
N ASN A 24 0.00 23.98 15.10
CA ASN A 24 0.81 23.70 13.92
C ASN A 24 -0.07 23.28 12.74
N TYR A 25 0.50 23.35 11.54
CA TYR A 25 -0.07 22.78 10.33
C TYR A 25 0.83 21.67 9.83
N ARG A 26 0.23 20.60 9.34
CA ARG A 26 0.96 19.50 8.71
C ARG A 26 0.43 19.27 7.30
N VAL A 27 1.34 18.98 6.38
CA VAL A 27 0.98 18.54 5.03
C VAL A 27 0.28 17.20 5.14
N VAL A 28 -0.86 17.07 4.47
CA VAL A 28 -1.62 15.83 4.37
C VAL A 28 -1.93 15.53 2.92
N HIS A 29 -2.00 14.25 2.61
CA HIS A 29 -2.44 13.78 1.31
C HIS A 29 -3.89 13.29 1.48
N PRO A 30 -4.88 13.98 0.88
CA PRO A 30 -6.27 13.64 1.10
C PRO A 30 -6.61 12.28 0.50
N ILE A 31 -7.47 11.55 1.21
CA ILE A 31 -7.97 10.24 0.80
C ILE A 31 -9.01 10.37 -0.31
N LYS A 32 -9.72 11.50 -0.38
CA LYS A 32 -10.71 11.78 -1.41
C LYS A 32 -10.19 12.88 -2.33
N ASN A 33 -10.41 12.69 -3.62
CA ASN A 33 -10.19 13.70 -4.63
C ASN A 33 -11.35 14.71 -4.62
N ASP A 34 -11.18 15.84 -5.32
CA ASP A 34 -12.17 16.92 -5.39
C ASP A 34 -13.50 16.47 -6.05
N ASP A 35 -13.46 15.42 -6.86
CA ASP A 35 -14.62 14.79 -7.51
C ASP A 35 -15.36 13.77 -6.61
N GLY A 36 -14.88 13.58 -5.37
CA GLY A 36 -15.43 12.61 -4.42
C GLY A 36 -14.91 11.18 -4.60
N SER A 37 -14.07 10.92 -5.60
CA SER A 37 -13.45 9.61 -5.81
C SER A 37 -12.40 9.32 -4.74
N ILE A 38 -12.15 8.02 -4.50
CA ILE A 38 -11.17 7.55 -3.54
C ILE A 38 -9.78 7.52 -4.19
N ASN A 39 -8.82 8.20 -3.56
CA ASN A 39 -7.42 8.18 -3.96
C ASN A 39 -6.69 7.02 -3.28
N TRP A 40 -6.74 5.84 -3.93
CA TRP A 40 -6.10 4.61 -3.45
C TRP A 40 -4.58 4.76 -3.25
N PHE A 41 -3.93 5.59 -4.07
CA PHE A 41 -2.51 5.87 -3.94
C PHE A 41 -2.21 6.55 -2.61
N ASN A 42 -2.94 7.61 -2.27
CA ASN A 42 -2.79 8.32 -1.00
C ASN A 42 -3.19 7.46 0.21
N ILE A 43 -4.19 6.58 0.08
CA ILE A 43 -4.55 5.63 1.15
C ILE A 43 -3.41 4.66 1.44
N LEU A 44 -2.90 4.00 0.41
CA LEU A 44 -1.95 2.91 0.57
C LEU A 44 -0.56 3.43 0.94
N THR A 45 -0.15 4.56 0.36
CA THR A 45 1.22 5.05 0.46
C THR A 45 1.36 6.29 1.33
N GLY A 46 0.26 6.88 1.78
CA GLY A 46 0.29 8.17 2.48
C GLY A 46 0.86 9.30 1.62
N GLY A 47 0.81 9.17 0.29
CA GLY A 47 1.33 10.16 -0.67
C GLY A 47 2.85 10.14 -0.88
N SER A 48 3.54 9.09 -0.43
CA SER A 48 5.00 8.98 -0.58
C SER A 48 5.42 7.79 -1.45
N LEU A 49 6.26 8.06 -2.46
CA LEU A 49 6.89 7.03 -3.31
C LEU A 49 7.71 6.00 -2.50
N LYS A 50 8.32 6.40 -1.38
CA LYS A 50 9.06 5.47 -0.52
C LYS A 50 8.14 4.43 0.11
N ASN A 51 6.94 4.85 0.52
CA ASN A 51 5.95 3.95 1.10
C ASN A 51 5.32 3.05 0.03
N LEU A 52 5.22 3.49 -1.23
CA LEU A 52 4.79 2.64 -2.34
C LEU A 52 5.66 1.39 -2.48
N ILE A 53 6.98 1.54 -2.37
CA ILE A 53 7.91 0.41 -2.44
C ILE A 53 7.67 -0.56 -1.28
N VAL A 54 7.49 -0.04 -0.06
CA VAL A 54 7.21 -0.86 1.13
C VAL A 54 5.91 -1.65 0.95
N VAL A 55 4.85 -1.00 0.49
CA VAL A 55 3.57 -1.67 0.18
C VAL A 55 3.77 -2.75 -0.89
N GLY A 56 4.53 -2.45 -1.95
CA GLY A 56 4.84 -3.43 -3.00
C GLY A 56 5.57 -4.67 -2.48
N VAL A 57 6.54 -4.49 -1.58
CA VAL A 57 7.26 -5.60 -0.94
C VAL A 57 6.31 -6.44 -0.07
N ILE A 58 5.44 -5.80 0.71
CA ILE A 58 4.45 -6.52 1.53
C ILE A 58 3.51 -7.34 0.64
N VAL A 59 3.01 -6.76 -0.46
CA VAL A 59 2.16 -7.45 -1.42
C VAL A 59 2.87 -8.65 -2.05
N LEU A 60 4.15 -8.51 -2.41
CA LEU A 60 4.95 -9.61 -2.95
C LEU A 60 5.12 -10.75 -1.94
N ILE A 61 5.39 -10.43 -0.67
CA ILE A 61 5.50 -11.44 0.40
C ILE A 61 4.18 -12.20 0.56
N LEU A 62 3.04 -11.49 0.55
CA LEU A 62 1.71 -12.12 0.66
C LEU A 62 1.41 -13.03 -0.53
N ILE A 63 1.75 -12.61 -1.75
CA ILE A 63 1.59 -13.45 -2.95
C ILE A 63 2.47 -14.71 -2.85
N GLY A 64 3.73 -14.56 -2.41
CA GLY A 64 4.64 -15.69 -2.19
C GLY A 64 4.08 -16.70 -1.18
N LEU A 65 3.55 -16.20 -0.06
CA LEU A 65 2.90 -17.04 0.97
C LEU A 65 1.69 -17.80 0.42
N LEU A 66 0.83 -17.13 -0.35
CA LEU A 66 -0.33 -17.77 -0.96
C LEU A 66 0.08 -18.85 -1.98
N PHE A 67 1.13 -18.57 -2.76
CA PHE A 67 1.64 -19.52 -3.73
C PHE A 67 2.18 -20.78 -3.05
N GLU A 68 3.03 -20.61 -2.04
CA GLU A 68 3.59 -21.70 -1.23
C GLU A 68 2.49 -22.53 -0.55
N TYR A 69 1.52 -21.86 0.06
CA TYR A 69 0.37 -22.53 0.68
C TYR A 69 -0.40 -23.37 -0.34
N SER A 70 -0.67 -22.82 -1.53
CA SER A 70 -1.41 -23.53 -2.58
C SER A 70 -0.65 -24.76 -3.11
N SER A 71 0.68 -24.68 -3.18
CA SER A 71 1.55 -25.79 -3.57
C SER A 71 1.48 -26.94 -2.54
N ASN A 72 1.61 -26.59 -1.26
CA ASN A 72 1.58 -27.57 -0.18
C ASN A 72 0.23 -28.28 -0.06
N VAL A 73 -0.88 -27.57 -0.26
CA VAL A 73 -2.22 -28.18 -0.29
C VAL A 73 -2.36 -29.17 -1.44
N LYS A 74 -1.86 -28.83 -2.65
CA LYS A 74 -1.88 -29.73 -3.81
C LYS A 74 -1.06 -30.99 -3.57
N LEU A 75 0.14 -30.86 -3.01
CA LEU A 75 1.00 -32.00 -2.68
C LEU A 75 0.34 -32.95 -1.68
N LEU A 76 -0.31 -32.41 -0.65
CA LEU A 76 -1.05 -33.21 0.33
C LEU A 76 -2.21 -33.96 -0.33
N GLN A 77 -2.96 -33.30 -1.22
CA GLN A 77 -4.06 -33.92 -1.93
C GLN A 77 -3.60 -35.09 -2.83
N GLU A 78 -2.45 -34.93 -3.52
CA GLU A 78 -1.85 -36.00 -4.32
C GLU A 78 -1.34 -37.17 -3.48
N GLN A 79 -0.76 -36.90 -2.30
CA GLN A 79 -0.29 -37.96 -1.40
C GLN A 79 -1.45 -38.77 -0.82
N ILE A 80 -2.52 -38.09 -0.36
CA ILE A 80 -3.73 -38.77 0.13
C ILE A 80 -4.36 -39.60 -0.99
N GLY A 81 -4.49 -39.06 -2.20
CA GLY A 81 -5.03 -39.79 -3.35
C GLY A 81 -4.21 -41.05 -3.69
N ARG A 82 -2.87 -40.97 -3.66
CA ARG A 82 -2.02 -42.15 -3.88
C ARG A 82 -2.13 -43.18 -2.76
N CYS A 83 -2.23 -42.77 -1.50
CA CYS A 83 -2.41 -43.69 -0.38
C CYS A 83 -3.75 -44.44 -0.44
N TRP A 84 -4.81 -43.81 -0.96
CA TRP A 84 -6.12 -44.43 -1.16
C TRP A 84 -6.21 -45.36 -2.38
N CYS A 85 -5.34 -45.19 -3.39
CA CYS A 85 -5.31 -46.08 -4.57
C CYS A 85 -4.45 -47.34 -4.39
N ILE A 86 -3.71 -47.47 -3.28
CA ILE A 86 -2.79 -48.60 -3.01
C ILE A 86 -3.38 -49.59 -1.97
N ASN A 87 -4.47 -49.21 -1.28
CA ASN A 87 -5.32 -50.13 -0.49
C ASN A 87 -6.54 -50.55 -1.30
#